data_AF-A0AAE3WKI9-F1
#
_entry.id   AF-A0AAE3WKI9-F1
#
_cell.length_a   1.000
_cell.length_b   1.000
_cell.length_c   1.000
_cell.angle_alpha   90.00
_cell.angle_beta   90.00
_cell.angle_gamma   90.00
#
_symmetry.space_group_name_H-M   'P 1'
#
loop_
_entity.id
_entity.type
_entity.pdbx_description
1 polymer ?
#
loop_
_entity_poly.entity_id
_entity_poly.type
_entity_poly.pdbx_seq_one_letter_code
_entity_poly.pdbx_strand_id
1 'polypeptide(L)' 'MKKNISAGTVTRFILLTLALVNSGLTMFGVQTIPVDEAAVSDFIALLFLGATSFLAYWKDNDVSKKARERKALDEVGKK' A
#
# COMPACT_ATOMS: atom_id res chain seq x y z
N MET A 1 25.37 -5.89 12.15
CA MET A 1 25.58 -5.75 10.70
C MET A 1 24.26 -5.27 10.07
N LYS A 2 24.14 -4.01 9.64
CA LYS A 2 22.93 -3.53 8.93
C LYS A 2 22.93 -4.17 7.54
N LYS A 3 22.05 -5.15 7.31
CA LYS A 3 21.81 -5.69 5.96
C LYS A 3 21.10 -4.62 5.16
N ASN A 4 21.85 -3.90 4.32
CA ASN A 4 21.25 -3.00 3.34
C ASN A 4 20.43 -3.86 2.40
N ILE A 5 19.14 -3.53 2.24
CA ILE A 5 18.31 -4.17 1.22
C ILE A 5 18.98 -3.86 -0.13
N SER A 6 19.38 -4.91 -0.85
CA SER A 6 19.96 -4.79 -2.18
C SER A 6 18.92 -4.22 -3.14
N ALA A 7 19.34 -3.31 -4.03
CA ALA A 7 18.49 -2.81 -5.11
C ALA A 7 17.85 -3.97 -5.90
N GLY A 8 18.61 -5.05 -6.15
CA GLY A 8 18.09 -6.23 -6.83
C GLY A 8 16.96 -6.94 -6.06
N THR A 9 17.00 -6.93 -4.73
CA THR A 9 15.91 -7.49 -3.90
C THR A 9 14.64 -6.66 -4.02
N VAL A 10 14.76 -5.33 -4.02
CA VAL A 10 13.61 -4.42 -4.19
C VAL A 10 13.01 -4.58 -5.58
N THR A 11 13.83 -4.56 -6.64
CA THR A 11 13.37 -4.76 -8.02
C THR A 11 12.62 -6.08 -8.16
N ARG A 12 13.16 -7.18 -7.61
CA ARG A 12 12.52 -8.48 -7.66
C ARG A 12 11.18 -8.51 -6.93
N PHE A 13 11.09 -7.84 -5.78
CA PHE A 13 9.83 -7.73 -5.04
C PHE A 13 8.76 -6.95 -5.81
N ILE A 14 9.14 -5.84 -6.46
CA ILE A 14 8.22 -5.05 -7.29
C ILE A 14 7.72 -5.87 -8.48
N LEU A 15 8.63 -6.52 -9.23
CA LEU A 15 8.29 -7.35 -10.38
C LEU A 15 7.36 -8.52 -9.99
N LEU A 16 7.65 -9.20 -8.88
CA LEU A 16 6.81 -10.29 -8.38
C LEU A 16 5.43 -9.79 -7.94
N THR A 17 5.36 -8.61 -7.30
CA THR A 17 4.08 -8.00 -6.91
C THR A 17 3.25 -7.65 -8.14
N LEU A 18 3.87 -7.07 -9.17
CA LEU A 18 3.21 -6.72 -10.43
C LEU A 18 2.71 -7.99 -11.16
N ALA A 19 3.52 -9.05 -11.20
CA ALA A 19 3.12 -10.35 -11.74
C ALA A 19 1.96 -11.00 -10.96
N LEU A 20 1.94 -10.85 -9.62
CA LEU A 20 0.86 -11.36 -8.77
C LEU A 20 -0.46 -10.62 -9.04
N VAL A 21 -0.40 -9.28 -9.16
CA VAL A 21 -1.57 -8.46 -9.53
C VAL A 21 -2.07 -8.83 -10.92
N ASN A 22 -1.17 -8.99 -11.89
CA ASN A 22 -1.54 -9.40 -13.25
C ASN A 22 -2.17 -10.81 -13.27
N SER A 23 -1.68 -11.72 -12.43
CA SER A 23 -2.27 -13.06 -12.25
C SER A 23 -3.70 -12.99 -11.70
N GLY A 24 -3.94 -12.10 -10.72
CA GLY A 24 -5.28 -11.84 -10.19
C GLY A 24 -6.22 -11.27 -11.25
N LEU A 25 -5.80 -10.23 -11.97
CA LEU A 25 -6.59 -9.59 -13.04
C LEU A 25 -6.95 -10.57 -14.16
N THR A 26 -6.00 -11.41 -14.56
CA THR A 26 -6.22 -12.47 -15.56
C THR A 26 -7.27 -13.47 -15.07
N MET A 27 -7.23 -13.83 -13.79
CA MET A 27 -8.23 -14.72 -13.18
C MET A 27 -9.64 -14.10 -13.16
N PHE A 28 -9.74 -12.78 -13.06
CA PHE A 28 -11.00 -12.03 -13.18
C PHE A 28 -11.42 -11.74 -14.63
N GLY A 29 -10.69 -12.25 -15.63
CA GLY A 29 -10.98 -12.02 -17.05
C GLY A 29 -10.68 -10.60 -17.52
N VAL A 30 -9.98 -9.81 -16.71
CA VAL A 30 -9.56 -8.45 -17.07
C VAL A 30 -8.30 -8.53 -17.92
N GLN A 31 -8.24 -7.72 -18.98
CA GLN A 31 -7.14 -7.68 -19.93
C GLN A 31 -5.83 -7.35 -19.20
N THR A 32 -4.78 -8.12 -19.49
CA THR A 32 -3.47 -8.05 -18.82
C THR A 32 -2.87 -6.65 -18.86
N ILE A 33 -2.24 -6.23 -17.76
CA ILE A 33 -1.58 -4.92 -17.68
C ILE A 33 -0.44 -4.89 -18.71
N PRO A 34 -0.48 -4.00 -19.72
CA PRO A 34 0.64 -3.82 -20.62
C PRO A 34 1.86 -3.31 -19.83
N VAL A 35 3.03 -3.92 -20.00
CA VAL A 35 4.26 -3.51 -19.31
C VAL A 35 5.02 -2.52 -20.19
N ASP A 36 4.34 -1.43 -20.57
CA ASP A 36 5.00 -0.28 -21.18
C ASP A 36 5.42 0.73 -20.10
N GLU A 37 6.28 1.68 -20.46
CA GLU A 37 6.85 2.64 -19.52
C GLU A 37 5.76 3.49 -18.83
N ALA A 38 4.70 3.83 -19.56
CA ALA A 38 3.56 4.59 -19.04
C ALA A 38 2.80 3.80 -17.97
N ALA A 39 2.47 2.53 -18.24
CA ALA A 39 1.77 1.67 -17.32
C ALA A 39 2.57 1.36 -16.05
N VAL A 40 3.90 1.23 -16.15
CA VAL A 40 4.77 1.08 -14.97
C VAL A 40 4.74 2.34 -14.11
N SER A 41 4.83 3.52 -14.73
CA SER A 41 4.73 4.80 -14.03
C SER A 41 3.38 4.95 -13.31
N ASP A 42 2.28 4.66 -14.01
CA ASP A 42 0.93 4.72 -13.46
C ASP A 42 0.74 3.72 -12.33
N PHE A 43 1.27 2.50 -12.46
CA PHE A 43 1.22 1.48 -11.40
C PHE A 43 1.97 1.93 -10.14
N ILE A 44 3.15 2.55 -10.28
CA ILE A 44 3.89 3.11 -9.14
C ILE A 44 3.10 4.24 -8.48
N ALA A 45 2.49 5.12 -9.28
CA ALA A 45 1.63 6.19 -8.77
C ALA A 45 0.42 5.63 -8.00
N LEU A 46 -0.23 4.60 -8.54
CA LEU A 46 -1.36 3.91 -7.91
C LEU A 46 -0.95 3.21 -6.61
N LEU A 47 0.21 2.55 -6.60
CA LEU A 47 0.77 1.94 -5.39
C LEU A 47 1.05 3.00 -4.32
N PHE A 48 1.65 4.13 -4.70
CA PHE A 48 1.94 5.21 -3.76
C PHE A 48 0.65 5.82 -3.21
N LEU A 49 -0.34 6.06 -4.07
CA LEU A 49 -1.63 6.61 -3.69
C LEU A 49 -2.42 5.64 -2.82
N GLY A 50 -2.41 4.35 -3.15
CA GLY A 50 -3.02 3.29 -2.33
C GLY A 50 -2.34 3.17 -0.97
N ALA A 51 -1.01 3.18 -0.92
CA ALA A 51 -0.25 3.11 0.33
C ALA A 51 -0.46 4.35 1.21
N THR A 52 -0.42 5.55 0.62
CA THR A 52 -0.66 6.80 1.36
C THR A 52 -2.10 6.93 1.83
N SER A 53 -3.08 6.56 0.98
CA SER A 53 -4.48 6.50 1.37
C SER A 53 -4.70 5.50 2.51
N PHE A 54 -4.09 4.32 2.43
CA PHE A 54 -4.16 3.32 3.50
C PHE A 54 -3.52 3.81 4.79
N LEU A 55 -2.33 4.42 4.73
CA LEU A 55 -1.66 4.99 5.90
C LEU A 55 -2.46 6.15 6.51
N ALA A 56 -3.03 7.03 5.68
CA ALA A 56 -3.88 8.12 6.12
C ALA A 56 -5.16 7.58 6.77
N TYR A 57 -5.84 6.63 6.13
CA TYR A 57 -7.00 5.95 6.69
C TYR A 57 -6.68 5.30 8.02
N TRP A 58 -5.54 4.62 8.14
CA TRP A 58 -5.15 3.92 9.36
C TRP A 58 -4.72 4.85 10.50
N LYS A 59 -4.22 6.05 10.17
CA LYS A 59 -3.87 7.10 11.12
C LYS A 59 -5.09 7.89 11.60
N ASP A 60 -6.00 8.20 10.69
CA ASP A 60 -7.16 9.06 10.96
C ASP A 60 -8.39 8.27 11.44
N ASN A 61 -8.47 6.96 11.17
CA ASN A 61 -9.45 6.09 11.80
C ASN A 61 -8.83 5.36 12.99
N ASP A 62 -9.57 5.34 14.10
CA ASP A 62 -9.21 4.61 15.33
C ASP A 62 -9.32 3.10 15.16
N VAL A 63 -8.58 2.52 14.21
CA VAL A 63 -8.58 1.09 13.94
C VAL A 63 -7.81 0.36 15.04
N SER A 64 -6.76 0.99 15.60
CA SER A 64 -5.99 0.44 16.72
C SER A 64 -6.66 0.72 18.07
N LYS A 65 -6.51 -0.20 19.04
CA LYS A 65 -7.01 -0.01 20.42
C LYS A 65 -6.51 1.30 21.06
N LYS A 66 -5.22 1.61 20.88
CA LYS A 66 -4.60 2.85 21.40
C LYS A 66 -5.22 4.12 20.82
N ALA A 67 -5.69 4.07 19.57
CA ALA A 67 -6.30 5.22 18.91
C ALA A 67 -7.71 5.47 19.48
N ARG A 68 -8.52 4.41 19.63
CA ARG A 68 -9.83 4.46 20.30
C ARG A 68 -9.75 4.98 21.74
N GLU A 69 -8.73 4.54 22.48
CA GLU A 69 -8.48 4.99 23.85
C GLU A 69 -8.13 6.48 23.92
N ARG A 70 -7.33 7.00 22.98
CA ARG A 70 -7.05 8.46 22.91
C ARG A 70 -8.31 9.27 22.63
N LYS A 71 -9.14 8.84 21.67
CA LYS A 71 -10.39 9.53 21.38
C LYS A 71 -11.35 9.53 22.56
N ALA A 72 -11.47 8.40 23.28
CA ALA A 72 -12.28 8.31 24.49
C ALA A 72 -11.77 9.24 25.62
N LEU A 73 -10.44 9.37 25.78
CA LEU A 73 -9.83 10.28 26.76
C LEU A 73 -10.02 11.76 26.39
N ASP A 74 -9.89 12.12 25.11
CA ASP A 74 -10.13 13.49 24.62
C ASP A 74 -11.61 13.91 24.79
N GLU A 75 -12.55 12.98 24.65
CA GLU A 75 -13.97 13.24 24.89
C GLU A 75 -14.31 13.42 26.38
N VAL A 76 -13.57 12.78 27.28
CA VAL A 76 -13.73 12.95 28.73
C VAL A 76 -13.10 14.25 29.23
N GLY A 77 -11.98 14.69 28.64
CA GLY A 77 -11.31 15.95 28.98
C GLY A 77 -12.02 17.23 28.50
N LYS A 78 -13.03 17.10 27.63
CA LYS A 78 -13.85 18.22 27.13
C LYS A 78 -15.12 18.50 27.96
N LYS A 79 -15.39 17.77 29.03
CA LYS A 79 -16.52 17.98 29.95
C LYS A 79 -16.16 18.85 31.14
#